data_AF-A0A108UA75-F1
#
_entry.id   AF-A0A108UA75-F1
#
_cell.length_a   1.000
_cell.length_b   1.000
_cell.length_c   1.000
_cell.angle_alpha   90.00
_cell.angle_beta   90.00
_cell.angle_gamma   90.00
#
_symmetry.space_group_name_H-M   'P 1'
#
loop_
_entity.id
_entity.type
_entity.pdbx_description
1 polymer ?
#
loop_
_entity_poly.entity_id
_entity_poly.type
_entity_poly.pdbx_seq_one_letter_code
_entity_poly.pdbx_strand_id
1 'polypeptide(L)'
;MIHAASRRVPTARRVLTALAVPLALCAAPAFAQVACTNINTVQISSSPLMNNEYGGHLNAHIRGQIPPPGFTQYNRTLFRDAQDWNEAYNALAAQNPPLYCAQNPQPGAEAARDLPIQFFSYQCTAANAAGVCTAGREIQTNTVRVVMRFIDRRWVLYTAYPIPR
;
A
#
# COMPACT_ATOMS: atom_id res chain seq x y z
N MET A 1 -43.05 -55.32 -58.69
CA MET A 1 -41.96 -56.30 -58.50
C MET A 1 -40.65 -55.59 -58.72
N ILE A 2 -39.95 -55.28 -57.62
CA ILE A 2 -38.62 -54.65 -57.61
C ILE A 2 -37.64 -55.79 -57.36
N HIS A 3 -36.56 -55.93 -58.15
CA HIS A 3 -35.28 -56.52 -57.72
C HIS A 3 -34.19 -56.15 -58.73
N ALA A 4 -33.22 -55.34 -58.32
CA ALA A 4 -31.90 -55.30 -58.91
C ALA A 4 -30.90 -54.92 -57.81
N ALA A 5 -30.03 -55.88 -57.46
CA ALA A 5 -28.96 -55.72 -56.50
C ALA A 5 -27.78 -54.99 -57.14
N SER A 6 -27.08 -54.16 -56.37
CA SER A 6 -25.71 -53.74 -56.70
C SER A 6 -24.91 -53.57 -55.40
N ARG A 7 -23.97 -54.48 -55.16
CA ARG A 7 -22.94 -54.30 -54.14
C ARG A 7 -21.87 -53.34 -54.69
N ARG A 8 -21.50 -52.33 -53.92
CA ARG A 8 -20.22 -51.64 -54.04
C ARG A 8 -19.59 -51.50 -52.66
N VAL A 9 -18.45 -52.15 -52.48
CA VAL A 9 -17.44 -51.77 -51.48
C VAL A 9 -16.55 -50.74 -52.20
N PRO A 10 -16.15 -49.63 -51.56
CA PRO A 10 -14.71 -49.48 -51.37
C PRO A 10 -14.25 -48.69 -50.14
N THR A 11 -13.00 -49.01 -49.77
CA THR A 11 -11.96 -48.13 -49.20
C THR A 11 -12.08 -47.61 -47.77
N ALA A 12 -11.34 -48.30 -46.90
CA ALA A 12 -10.89 -47.81 -45.61
C ALA A 12 -10.07 -46.52 -45.76
N ARG A 13 -10.58 -45.41 -45.24
CA ARG A 13 -9.80 -44.18 -45.01
C ARG A 13 -9.00 -44.36 -43.72
N ARG A 14 -7.67 -44.44 -43.83
CA ARG A 14 -6.77 -44.26 -42.69
C ARG A 14 -6.85 -42.80 -42.23
N VAL A 15 -7.48 -42.56 -41.09
CA VAL A 15 -7.47 -41.26 -40.42
C VAL A 15 -6.20 -41.18 -39.58
N LEU A 16 -5.24 -40.36 -40.01
CA LEU A 16 -4.11 -39.95 -39.20
C LEU A 16 -4.62 -38.97 -38.14
N THR A 17 -4.85 -39.47 -36.93
CA THR A 17 -5.13 -38.64 -35.75
C THR A 17 -3.83 -37.97 -35.30
N ALA A 18 -3.67 -36.69 -35.64
CA ALA A 18 -2.65 -35.83 -35.05
C ALA A 18 -3.00 -35.61 -33.57
N LEU A 19 -2.18 -36.14 -32.65
CA LEU A 19 -2.28 -35.83 -31.22
C LEU A 19 -1.96 -34.36 -31.00
N ALA A 20 -2.98 -33.56 -30.73
CA ALA A 20 -2.81 -32.23 -30.15
C ALA A 20 -2.38 -32.41 -28.69
N VAL A 21 -1.11 -32.14 -28.40
CA VAL A 21 -0.60 -32.03 -27.02
C VAL A 21 -1.15 -30.72 -26.44
N PRO A 22 -1.97 -30.74 -25.38
CA PRO A 22 -2.39 -29.50 -24.73
C PRO A 22 -1.19 -28.95 -23.96
N LEU A 23 -0.67 -27.80 -24.42
CA LEU A 23 0.21 -26.95 -23.63
C LEU A 23 -0.56 -26.50 -22.39
N ALA A 24 -0.34 -27.19 -21.27
CA ALA A 24 -0.81 -26.75 -19.97
C ALA A 24 -0.10 -25.43 -19.64
N LEU A 25 -0.77 -24.31 -19.91
CA LEU A 25 -0.39 -23.01 -19.38
C LEU A 25 -0.37 -23.13 -17.85
N CYS A 26 0.83 -23.17 -17.28
CA CYS A 26 1.01 -22.98 -15.85
C CYS A 26 0.63 -21.54 -15.51
N ALA A 27 -0.65 -21.30 -15.27
CA ALA A 27 -1.09 -20.07 -14.61
C ALA A 27 -0.48 -20.09 -13.21
N ALA A 28 0.63 -19.38 -13.02
CA ALA A 28 1.13 -19.10 -11.68
C ALA A 28 -0.02 -18.49 -10.87
N PRO A 29 -0.25 -18.91 -9.62
CA PRO A 29 -1.28 -18.29 -8.80
C PRO A 29 -0.98 -16.80 -8.72
N ALA A 30 -1.88 -15.98 -9.26
CA ALA A 30 -1.83 -14.54 -9.03
C ALA A 30 -2.07 -14.35 -7.53
N PHE A 31 -1.00 -14.11 -6.77
CA PHE A 31 -1.11 -13.78 -5.36
C PHE A 31 -1.98 -12.53 -5.25
N ALA A 32 -3.16 -12.67 -4.64
CA ALA A 32 -4.13 -11.58 -4.55
C ALA A 32 -3.54 -10.43 -3.72
N GLN A 33 -3.06 -9.37 -4.38
CA GLN A 33 -2.50 -8.23 -3.66
C GLN A 33 -3.62 -7.49 -2.94
N VAL A 34 -3.49 -7.30 -1.63
CA VAL A 34 -4.47 -6.56 -0.83
C VAL A 34 -4.02 -5.11 -0.76
N ALA A 35 -4.92 -4.17 -1.08
CA ALA A 35 -4.67 -2.75 -0.86
C ALA A 35 -4.41 -2.52 0.63
N CYS A 36 -3.28 -1.89 0.97
CA CYS A 36 -2.90 -1.67 2.37
C CYS A 36 -4.01 -0.96 3.16
N THR A 37 -4.68 0.01 2.54
CA THR A 37 -5.76 0.80 3.14
C THR A 37 -7.05 0.01 3.41
N ASN A 38 -7.16 -1.23 2.91
CA ASN A 38 -8.25 -2.16 3.21
C ASN A 38 -7.93 -3.10 4.39
N ILE A 39 -6.72 -3.05 4.94
CA ILE A 39 -6.33 -3.86 6.10
C ILE A 39 -6.79 -3.15 7.38
N ASN A 40 -7.58 -3.81 8.21
CA ASN A 40 -8.17 -3.22 9.43
C ASN A 40 -7.12 -2.60 10.37
N THR A 41 -5.98 -3.26 10.59
CA THR A 41 -4.91 -2.71 11.45
C THR A 41 -4.24 -1.48 10.84
N VAL A 42 -4.21 -1.34 9.52
CA VAL A 42 -3.75 -0.12 8.84
C VAL A 42 -4.77 1.00 9.04
N GLN A 43 -6.07 0.72 8.91
CA GLN A 43 -7.14 1.71 9.14
C GLN A 43 -7.18 2.21 10.60
N ILE A 44 -6.95 1.33 11.57
CA ILE A 44 -6.88 1.73 12.97
C ILE A 44 -5.62 2.57 13.21
N SER A 45 -4.45 2.08 12.77
CA SER A 45 -3.19 2.80 12.95
C SER A 45 -3.05 4.06 12.10
N SER A 46 -3.94 4.31 11.13
CA SER A 46 -3.97 5.59 10.43
C SER A 46 -4.51 6.74 11.28
N SER A 47 -5.18 6.45 12.41
CA SER A 47 -5.54 7.46 13.39
C SER A 47 -4.31 7.91 14.19
N PRO A 48 -3.99 9.23 14.26
CA PRO A 48 -2.93 9.74 15.13
C PRO A 48 -3.06 9.32 16.60
N LEU A 49 -4.30 9.09 17.07
CA LEU A 49 -4.56 8.65 18.45
C LEU A 49 -4.12 7.20 18.70
N MET A 50 -4.20 6.35 17.68
CA MET A 50 -3.89 4.92 17.80
C MET A 50 -2.50 4.58 17.25
N ASN A 51 -1.91 5.43 16.43
CA ASN A 51 -0.71 5.11 15.66
C ASN A 51 0.46 4.62 16.54
N ASN A 52 0.75 5.35 17.62
CA ASN A 52 1.83 5.01 18.55
C ASN A 52 1.58 3.65 19.22
N GLU A 53 0.33 3.35 19.62
CA GLU A 53 -0.04 2.08 20.26
C GLU A 53 0.13 0.87 19.34
N TYR A 54 0.10 1.11 18.03
CA TYR A 54 0.30 0.09 17.00
C TYR A 54 1.76 -0.02 16.53
N GLY A 55 2.68 0.71 17.16
CA GLY A 55 4.11 0.71 16.82
C GLY A 55 4.47 1.64 15.64
N GLY A 56 3.57 2.56 15.29
CA GLY A 56 3.83 3.62 14.33
C GLY A 56 4.45 4.85 14.98
N HIS A 57 4.99 5.74 14.13
CA HIS A 57 5.67 6.97 14.49
C HIS A 57 5.12 8.19 13.74
N LEU A 58 3.88 8.13 13.24
CA LEU A 58 3.19 9.22 12.55
C LEU A 58 3.17 10.51 13.38
N ASN A 59 3.01 10.41 14.70
CA ASN A 59 2.95 11.58 15.58
C ASN A 59 4.29 12.33 15.67
N ALA A 60 5.41 11.73 15.23
CA ALA A 60 6.66 12.48 15.03
C ALA A 60 6.59 13.48 13.86
N HIS A 61 5.50 13.44 13.08
CA HIS A 61 5.29 14.23 11.88
C HIS A 61 3.97 15.00 11.86
N ILE A 62 3.23 15.07 12.97
CA ILE A 62 2.02 15.90 13.07
C ILE A 62 2.21 16.92 14.18
N ARG A 63 2.23 18.21 13.84
CA ARG A 63 2.47 19.27 14.82
C ARG A 63 1.48 19.18 16.00
N GLY A 64 2.01 19.33 17.21
CA GLY A 64 1.23 19.27 18.44
C GLY A 64 0.91 17.87 18.95
N GLN A 65 1.11 16.81 18.16
CA GLN A 65 0.99 15.44 18.62
C GLN A 65 2.25 15.01 19.39
N ILE A 66 2.08 14.11 20.37
CA ILE A 66 3.19 13.56 21.16
C ILE A 66 3.83 12.40 20.37
N PRO A 67 5.13 12.51 19.99
CA PRO A 67 5.84 11.41 19.36
C PRO A 67 5.94 10.18 20.30
N PRO A 68 6.08 8.97 19.75
CA PRO A 68 6.33 7.79 20.56
C PRO A 68 7.72 7.86 21.23
N PRO A 69 7.97 7.05 22.28
CA PRO A 69 9.26 7.03 22.98
C PRO A 69 10.46 6.88 22.03
N GLY A 70 11.49 7.69 22.23
CA GLY A 70 12.68 7.71 21.36
C GLY A 70 12.54 8.55 20.09
N PHE A 71 11.37 9.13 19.82
CA PHE A 71 11.14 10.02 18.68
C PHE A 71 10.98 11.48 19.14
N THR A 72 11.26 12.40 18.21
CA THR A 72 11.10 13.84 18.39
C THR A 72 10.67 14.46 17.06
N GLN A 73 9.90 15.54 17.14
CA GLN A 73 9.56 16.40 16.01
C GLN A 73 10.71 17.35 15.62
N TYR A 74 11.75 17.47 16.46
CA TYR A 74 12.90 18.32 16.17
C TYR A 74 13.53 17.98 14.81
N ASN A 75 13.79 19.02 14.02
CA ASN A 75 14.37 18.93 12.68
C ASN A 75 13.55 18.06 11.69
N ARG A 76 12.25 17.90 11.93
CA ARG A 76 11.33 17.23 11.00
C ARG A 76 10.39 18.23 10.34
N THR A 77 10.00 17.87 9.12
CA THR A 77 8.85 18.46 8.46
C THR A 77 7.58 17.77 8.95
N LEU A 78 6.59 18.56 9.35
CA LEU A 78 5.37 18.11 9.99
C LEU A 78 4.16 18.51 9.16
N PHE A 79 3.12 17.68 9.13
CA PHE A 79 1.76 18.14 8.86
C PHE A 79 1.39 19.25 9.86
N ARG A 80 0.61 20.26 9.44
CA ARG A 80 0.24 21.36 10.34
C ARG A 80 -0.66 20.90 11.47
N ASP A 81 -1.46 19.87 11.21
CA ASP A 81 -2.38 19.23 12.14
C ASP A 81 -2.79 17.84 11.62
N ALA A 82 -3.72 17.20 12.34
CA ALA A 82 -4.26 15.91 11.97
C ALA A 82 -5.17 15.95 10.73
N GLN A 83 -5.74 17.11 10.37
CA GLN A 83 -6.58 17.24 9.19
C GLN A 83 -5.73 17.14 7.91
N ASP A 84 -4.60 17.84 7.84
CA ASP A 84 -3.65 17.72 6.71
C ASP A 84 -3.22 16.25 6.50
N TRP A 85 -3.01 15.50 7.59
CA TRP A 85 -2.73 14.06 7.52
C TRP A 85 -3.93 13.27 6.96
N ASN A 86 -5.14 13.51 7.49
CA ASN A 86 -6.33 12.79 7.04
C ASN A 86 -6.61 13.01 5.55
N GLU A 87 -6.38 14.22 5.04
CA GLU A 87 -6.47 14.52 3.61
C GLU A 87 -5.46 13.71 2.79
N ALA A 88 -4.21 13.60 3.25
CA ALA A 88 -3.20 12.75 2.61
C ALA A 88 -3.55 11.26 2.64
N TYR A 89 -4.09 10.76 3.76
CA TYR A 89 -4.53 9.37 3.87
C TYR A 89 -5.73 9.06 2.95
N ASN A 90 -6.69 9.97 2.86
CA ASN A 90 -7.82 9.84 1.93
C ASN A 90 -7.35 9.83 0.47
N ALA A 91 -6.37 10.68 0.12
CA ALA A 91 -5.77 10.66 -1.21
C ALA A 91 -5.03 9.34 -1.51
N LEU A 92 -4.34 8.75 -0.52
CA LEU A 92 -3.76 7.40 -0.64
C LEU A 92 -4.83 6.34 -0.90
N ALA A 93 -5.91 6.35 -0.11
CA ALA A 93 -6.97 5.36 -0.21
C ALA A 93 -7.74 5.42 -1.55
N ALA A 94 -7.79 6.60 -2.17
CA ALA A 94 -8.43 6.80 -3.47
C ALA A 94 -7.53 6.46 -4.68
N GLN A 95 -6.25 6.12 -4.48
CA GLN A 95 -5.33 5.85 -5.58
C GLN A 95 -5.74 4.64 -6.43
N ASN A 96 -5.54 4.78 -7.74
CA ASN A 96 -5.63 3.70 -8.69
C ASN A 96 -4.37 3.70 -9.60
N PRO A 97 -3.50 2.67 -9.54
CA PRO A 97 -3.59 1.48 -8.67
C PRO A 97 -3.34 1.81 -7.18
N PRO A 98 -3.93 1.07 -6.23
CA PRO A 98 -3.70 1.29 -4.81
C PRO A 98 -2.27 0.92 -4.40
N LEU A 99 -1.86 1.33 -3.20
CA LEU A 99 -0.67 0.79 -2.56
C LEU A 99 -0.97 -0.63 -2.03
N TYR A 100 -0.21 -1.61 -2.49
CA TYR A 100 -0.38 -3.01 -2.10
C TYR A 100 0.56 -3.41 -0.97
N CYS A 101 0.01 -4.18 -0.04
CA CYS A 101 0.76 -4.82 1.04
C CYS A 101 0.94 -6.30 0.69
N ALA A 102 2.15 -6.82 0.88
CA ALA A 102 2.43 -8.23 0.59
C ALA A 102 1.61 -9.15 1.51
N GLN A 103 1.13 -10.28 0.98
CA GLN A 103 0.35 -11.27 1.74
C GLN A 103 1.21 -12.05 2.75
N ASN A 104 2.45 -12.38 2.39
CA ASN A 104 3.39 -13.14 3.23
C ASN A 104 4.67 -12.31 3.50
N PRO A 105 4.56 -11.17 4.20
CA PRO A 105 5.70 -10.31 4.46
C PRO A 105 6.64 -10.92 5.50
N GLN A 106 7.93 -10.62 5.37
CA GLN A 106 8.88 -10.84 6.46
C GLN A 106 8.74 -9.74 7.52
N PRO A 107 9.08 -10.01 8.80
CA PRO A 107 9.15 -8.98 9.83
C PRO A 107 9.96 -7.77 9.37
N GLY A 108 9.38 -6.57 9.50
CA GLY A 108 9.99 -5.32 9.09
C GLY A 108 9.83 -4.97 7.61
N ALA A 109 9.16 -5.79 6.79
CA ALA A 109 8.84 -5.45 5.41
C ALA A 109 8.04 -4.14 5.32
N GLU A 110 8.31 -3.36 4.28
CA GLU A 110 7.68 -2.05 4.07
C GLU A 110 6.99 -1.98 2.71
N ALA A 111 5.91 -1.20 2.66
CA ALA A 111 5.28 -0.74 1.43
C ALA A 111 5.15 0.77 1.53
N ALA A 112 5.73 1.51 0.57
CA ALA A 112 5.78 2.96 0.61
C ALA A 112 5.23 3.59 -0.66
N ARG A 113 4.71 4.80 -0.53
CA ARG A 113 4.20 5.61 -1.63
C ARG A 113 4.52 7.07 -1.40
N ASP A 114 4.96 7.74 -2.47
CA ASP A 114 4.99 9.20 -2.53
C ASP A 114 3.70 9.70 -3.18
N LEU A 115 3.00 10.58 -2.47
CA LEU A 115 1.75 11.19 -2.87
C LEU A 115 2.02 12.62 -3.33
N PRO A 116 1.71 12.98 -4.60
CA PRO A 116 1.81 14.36 -5.05
C PRO A 116 0.64 15.16 -4.47
N ILE A 117 0.87 15.89 -3.37
CA ILE A 117 -0.13 16.69 -2.67
C ILE A 117 0.50 18.03 -2.30
N GLN A 118 -0.13 19.13 -2.73
CA GLN A 118 0.36 20.47 -2.48
C GLN A 118 -0.36 21.10 -1.29
N PHE A 119 0.40 21.45 -0.25
CA PHE A 119 -0.08 22.16 0.94
C PHE A 119 1.11 22.83 1.65
N PHE A 120 0.83 23.61 2.70
CA PHE A 120 1.85 24.13 3.58
C PHE A 120 2.10 23.15 4.72
N SER A 121 3.35 22.77 4.93
CA SER A 121 3.79 21.97 6.08
C SER A 121 4.53 22.86 7.08
N TYR A 122 4.89 22.33 8.25
CA TYR A 122 5.61 23.05 9.29
C TYR A 122 7.00 22.44 9.49
N GLN A 123 8.06 23.20 9.20
CA GLN A 123 9.43 22.80 9.49
C GLN A 123 9.76 23.10 10.94
N CYS A 124 9.95 22.07 11.75
CA CYS A 124 10.29 22.21 13.15
C CYS A 124 11.78 22.54 13.34
N THR A 125 12.07 23.53 14.19
CA THR A 125 13.43 23.97 14.52
C THR A 125 13.74 23.91 16.02
N ALA A 126 12.75 23.69 16.88
CA ALA A 126 12.93 23.42 18.30
C ALA A 126 11.80 22.52 18.83
N ALA A 127 12.10 21.67 19.80
CA ALA A 127 11.13 20.81 20.47
C ALA A 127 11.28 20.87 22.00
N ASN A 128 10.21 20.59 22.73
CA ASN A 128 10.24 20.47 24.19
C ASN A 128 10.80 19.11 24.65
N ALA A 129 10.85 18.88 25.98
CA ALA A 129 11.35 17.63 26.56
C ALA A 129 10.53 16.39 26.16
N ALA A 130 9.26 16.55 25.77
CA ALA A 130 8.42 15.48 25.24
C ALA A 130 8.60 15.26 23.72
N GLY A 131 9.55 15.97 23.09
CA GLY A 131 9.81 15.87 21.65
C GLY A 131 8.77 16.59 20.78
N VAL A 132 7.85 17.38 21.36
CA VAL A 132 6.82 18.11 20.62
C VAL A 132 7.40 19.44 20.13
N CYS A 133 7.11 19.80 18.88
CA CYS A 133 7.60 21.02 18.27
C CYS A 133 7.12 22.29 19.00
N THR A 134 8.05 23.18 19.32
CA THR A 134 7.77 24.47 20.00
C THR A 134 8.10 25.68 19.14
N ALA A 135 8.98 25.53 18.16
CA ALA A 135 9.31 26.59 17.21
C ALA A 135 9.59 26.02 15.82
N GLY A 136 9.34 26.84 14.80
CA GLY A 136 9.50 26.46 13.41
C GLY A 136 8.88 27.50 12.47
N ARG A 137 8.73 27.12 11.21
CA ARG A 137 8.11 27.97 10.19
C ARG A 137 7.30 27.12 9.20
N GLU A 138 6.32 27.74 8.57
CA GLU A 138 5.64 27.12 7.44
C GLU A 138 6.56 27.04 6.22
N ILE A 139 6.45 25.95 5.46
CA ILE A 139 7.12 25.74 4.19
C ILE A 139 6.14 25.14 3.18
N GLN A 140 6.41 25.33 1.90
CA GLN A 140 5.63 24.67 0.85
C GLN A 140 6.07 23.21 0.69
N THR A 141 5.11 22.30 0.63
CA THR A 141 5.33 20.88 0.31
C THR A 141 4.48 20.50 -0.90
N ASN A 142 5.00 19.60 -1.73
CA ASN A 142 4.27 19.01 -2.85
C ASN A 142 4.22 17.48 -2.80
N THR A 143 4.84 16.85 -1.80
CA THR A 143 4.97 15.40 -1.71
C THR A 143 4.81 14.95 -0.27
N VAL A 144 4.01 13.91 -0.05
CA VAL A 144 3.94 13.18 1.23
C VAL A 144 4.44 11.77 0.99
N ARG A 145 5.40 11.32 1.79
CA ARG A 145 5.74 9.90 1.84
C ARG A 145 4.88 9.22 2.89
N VAL A 146 4.21 8.14 2.50
CA VAL A 146 3.52 7.22 3.41
C VAL A 146 4.24 5.89 3.41
N VAL A 147 4.45 5.32 4.59
CA VAL A 147 5.10 4.03 4.79
C VAL A 147 4.22 3.13 5.65
N MET A 148 3.84 1.99 5.08
CA MET A 148 3.27 0.85 5.80
C MET A 148 4.42 -0.06 6.22
N ARG A 149 4.33 -0.67 7.40
CA ARG A 149 5.31 -1.66 7.86
C ARG A 149 4.64 -2.87 8.46
N PHE A 150 5.24 -4.04 8.25
CA PHE A 150 4.84 -5.27 8.89
C PHE A 150 5.57 -5.42 10.23
N ILE A 151 4.85 -5.22 11.34
CA ILE A 151 5.37 -5.27 12.71
C ILE A 151 4.41 -6.12 13.54
N ASP A 152 4.94 -6.94 14.45
CA ASP A 152 4.13 -7.80 15.34
C ASP A 152 3.06 -8.61 14.60
N ARG A 153 3.44 -9.19 13.46
CA ARG A 153 2.60 -10.01 12.58
C ARG A 153 1.38 -9.29 11.95
N ARG A 154 1.40 -7.97 11.87
CA ARG A 154 0.35 -7.16 11.23
C ARG A 154 0.95 -6.04 10.39
N TRP A 155 0.22 -5.63 9.35
CA TRP A 155 0.52 -4.40 8.64
C TRP A 155 -0.04 -3.21 9.43
N VAL A 156 0.75 -2.16 9.58
CA VAL A 156 0.34 -0.90 10.21
C VAL A 156 0.76 0.27 9.33
N LEU A 157 0.04 1.39 9.43
CA LEU A 157 0.57 2.67 9.01
C LEU A 157 1.74 3.01 9.93
N TYR A 158 2.96 2.83 9.46
CA TYR A 158 4.13 3.00 10.29
C TYR A 158 4.50 4.47 10.43
N THR A 159 4.51 5.22 9.35
CA THR A 159 4.72 6.67 9.40
C THR A 159 4.20 7.32 8.12
N ALA A 160 4.00 8.63 8.18
CA ALA A 160 3.89 9.47 7.01
C ALA A 160 4.51 10.83 7.30
N TYR A 161 5.09 11.46 6.29
CA TYR A 161 5.70 12.78 6.45
C TYR A 161 5.69 13.61 5.17
N PRO A 162 5.48 14.94 5.28
CA PRO A 162 5.68 15.84 4.16
C PRO A 162 7.18 15.92 3.80
N ILE A 163 7.49 15.97 2.51
CA ILE A 163 8.85 16.18 1.99
C ILE A 163 8.98 17.64 1.55
N PRO A 164 9.93 18.42 2.11
CA PRO A 164 10.24 19.76 1.63
C PRO A 164 10.59 19.79 0.15
N ARG A 165 10.24 20.87 -0.56
CA ARG A 165 10.79 21.15 -1.88
C ARG A 165 12.26 21.54 -1.81
#